data_AF-A0A537IWZ4-F1
#
_entry.id   AF-A0A537IWZ4-F1
#
_cell.length_a   1.000
_cell.length_b   1.000
_cell.length_c   1.000
_cell.angle_alpha   90.00
_cell.angle_beta   90.00
_cell.angle_gamma   90.00
#
_symmetry.space_group_name_H-M   'P 1'
#
loop_
_entity.id
_entity.type
_entity.pdbx_description
1 polymer ?
#
loop_
_entity_poly.entity_id
_entity_poly.type
_entity_poly.pdbx_seq_one_letter_code
_entity_poly.pdbx_strand_id
1 'polypeptide(L)'
;FKPQKNLDLFRPRTCPVFFTDKHYGLPTAGIDGVKVSPKELNDPVDPENANRSVDDEQIVACRDVCRRFVPDLADGEVVHTKVCLYDMTENSDFVLDRDPDHPEVVYGYGFSGHGFKFAPLIGRLLSELVLDKEPNFPIENFSADPSRRRPTTVGAHLGKGK
;
A
#
# COMPACT_ATOMS: atom_id res chain seq x y z
N PHE A 1 12.84 -10.43 -8.38
CA PHE A 1 13.50 -11.69 -8.77
C PHE A 1 13.33 -11.91 -10.26
N LYS A 2 14.43 -12.14 -10.99
CA LYS A 2 14.39 -12.49 -12.42
C LYS A 2 14.03 -13.97 -12.59
N PRO A 3 13.01 -14.33 -13.38
CA PRO A 3 12.72 -15.73 -13.68
C PRO A 3 13.87 -16.43 -14.40
N GLN A 4 14.14 -17.69 -14.07
CA GLN A 4 15.27 -18.43 -14.63
C GLN A 4 15.06 -18.91 -16.08
N LYS A 5 13.81 -19.21 -16.47
CA LYS A 5 13.51 -19.88 -17.75
C LYS A 5 12.89 -18.93 -18.77
N ASN A 6 11.73 -18.37 -18.44
CA ASN A 6 10.93 -17.59 -19.39
C ASN A 6 10.25 -16.40 -18.73
N LEU A 7 10.71 -15.18 -19.04
CA LEU A 7 10.15 -13.93 -18.53
C LEU A 7 8.71 -13.67 -18.99
N ASP A 8 8.32 -14.17 -20.17
CA ASP A 8 7.01 -13.90 -20.78
C ASP A 8 5.85 -14.52 -19.99
N LEU A 9 6.13 -15.61 -19.27
CA LEU A 9 5.17 -16.25 -18.36
C LEU A 9 4.82 -15.36 -17.17
N PHE A 10 5.67 -14.38 -16.86
CA PHE A 10 5.53 -13.51 -15.69
C PHE A 10 5.01 -12.11 -16.02
N ARG A 11 4.63 -11.84 -17.27
CA ARG A 11 4.04 -10.55 -17.66
C ARG A 11 2.59 -10.41 -17.18
N PRO A 12 2.06 -9.17 -17.02
CA PRO A 12 0.72 -8.93 -16.47
C PRO A 12 -0.44 -9.67 -17.16
N ARG A 13 -0.30 -10.00 -18.45
CA ARG A 13 -1.32 -10.75 -19.21
C ARG A 13 -1.34 -12.25 -18.88
N THR A 14 -0.23 -12.78 -18.38
CA THR A 14 -0.01 -14.22 -18.17
C THR A 14 0.08 -14.56 -16.68
N CYS A 15 0.65 -13.66 -15.89
CA CYS A 15 0.84 -13.82 -14.45
C CYS A 15 0.01 -12.78 -13.69
N PRO A 16 -0.93 -13.21 -12.84
CA PRO A 16 -1.71 -12.28 -12.02
C PRO A 16 -0.87 -11.74 -10.86
N VAL A 17 -1.37 -10.67 -10.25
CA VAL A 17 -0.97 -10.31 -8.87
C VAL A 17 -1.33 -11.47 -7.95
N PHE A 18 -0.45 -11.81 -7.01
CA PHE A 18 -0.67 -12.90 -6.07
C PHE A 18 -0.44 -12.47 -4.62
N PHE A 19 -1.14 -13.16 -3.71
CA PHE A 19 -1.05 -12.94 -2.27
C PHE A 19 -0.89 -14.30 -1.59
N THR A 20 0.02 -14.38 -0.63
CA THR A 20 0.17 -15.48 0.33
C THR A 20 -0.18 -14.97 1.72
N ASP A 21 -0.07 -15.77 2.78
CA ASP A 21 -0.35 -15.29 4.13
C ASP A 21 0.56 -14.10 4.52
N LYS A 22 1.85 -14.19 4.18
CA LYS A 22 2.87 -13.22 4.60
C LYS A 22 3.36 -12.26 3.52
N HIS A 23 3.14 -12.58 2.24
CA HIS A 23 3.75 -11.85 1.12
C HIS A 23 2.76 -11.56 0.00
N TYR A 24 3.08 -10.58 -0.83
CA TYR A 24 2.40 -10.36 -2.09
C TYR A 24 3.42 -10.21 -3.22
N GLY A 25 2.99 -10.42 -4.46
CA GLY A 25 3.85 -10.23 -5.61
C GLY A 25 3.16 -9.61 -6.79
N LEU A 26 3.96 -8.91 -7.59
CA LEU A 26 3.53 -8.24 -8.81
C LEU A 26 4.30 -8.82 -10.00
N PRO A 27 3.62 -9.05 -11.13
CA PRO A 27 4.24 -9.52 -12.36
C PRO A 27 5.29 -8.54 -12.89
N THR A 28 6.03 -8.97 -13.92
CA THR A 28 7.07 -8.19 -14.60
C THR A 28 6.44 -6.98 -15.29
N ALA A 29 6.47 -5.82 -14.62
CA ALA A 29 5.89 -4.58 -15.10
C ALA A 29 6.94 -3.46 -15.02
N GLY A 30 7.44 -3.02 -16.18
CA GLY A 30 8.45 -1.97 -16.29
C GLY A 30 9.87 -2.39 -15.89
N ILE A 31 10.05 -3.60 -15.37
CA ILE A 31 11.35 -4.22 -15.04
C ILE A 31 11.34 -5.70 -15.39
N ASP A 32 12.51 -6.26 -15.71
CA ASP A 32 12.69 -7.69 -16.02
C ASP A 32 12.77 -8.56 -14.76
N GLY A 33 11.81 -8.39 -13.85
CA GLY A 33 11.70 -9.18 -12.63
C GLY A 33 10.32 -9.12 -11.98
N VAL A 34 9.96 -10.19 -11.29
CA VAL A 34 8.76 -10.25 -10.45
C VAL A 34 9.06 -9.59 -9.11
N LYS A 35 8.19 -8.67 -8.67
CA LYS A 35 8.27 -8.09 -7.33
C LYS A 35 7.71 -9.10 -6.33
N VAL A 36 8.42 -9.32 -5.23
CA VAL A 36 7.93 -10.07 -4.07
C VAL A 36 8.24 -9.22 -2.84
N SER A 37 7.26 -9.08 -1.95
CA SER A 37 7.38 -8.22 -0.78
C SER A 37 6.63 -8.84 0.40
N PRO A 38 7.16 -8.70 1.63
CA PRO A 38 6.37 -8.97 2.82
C PRO A 38 5.18 -7.99 2.92
N LYS A 39 4.16 -8.40 3.66
CA LYS A 39 2.96 -7.59 3.96
C LYS A 39 3.03 -6.86 5.29
N GLU A 40 3.77 -7.42 6.24
CA GLU A 40 3.84 -6.93 7.60
C GLU A 40 4.54 -5.57 7.67
N LEU A 41 4.10 -4.72 8.60
CA LEU A 41 4.73 -3.45 8.89
C LEU A 41 5.87 -3.68 9.87
N ASN A 42 6.96 -2.94 9.67
CA ASN A 42 8.01 -2.81 10.67
C ASN A 42 7.63 -1.75 11.70
N ASP A 43 8.44 -1.61 12.73
CA ASP A 43 8.30 -0.55 13.72
C ASP A 43 8.33 0.85 13.07
N PRO A 44 7.63 1.84 13.65
CA PRO A 44 7.68 3.22 13.18
C PRO A 44 9.10 3.75 13.12
N VAL A 45 9.40 4.48 12.04
CA VAL A 45 10.71 5.11 11.81
C VAL A 45 10.52 6.57 11.45
N ASP A 46 11.52 7.39 11.77
CA ASP A 46 11.62 8.74 11.22
C ASP A 46 11.92 8.66 9.71
N PRO A 47 11.07 9.23 8.83
CA PRO A 47 11.26 9.14 7.38
C PRO A 47 12.55 9.80 6.87
N GLU A 48 13.11 10.78 7.61
CA GLU A 48 14.38 11.43 7.27
C GLU A 48 15.59 10.52 7.56
N ASN A 49 15.49 9.70 8.60
CA ASN A 49 16.59 8.89 9.12
C ASN A 49 16.43 7.37 8.85
N ALA A 50 15.33 6.95 8.22
CA ALA A 50 15.03 5.55 7.98
C ALA A 50 16.11 4.86 7.12
N ASN A 51 16.53 3.66 7.54
CA ASN A 51 17.37 2.80 6.69
C ASN A 51 16.57 2.34 5.46
N ARG A 52 17.05 2.71 4.27
CA ARG A 52 16.40 2.37 2.98
C ARG A 52 17.06 1.21 2.25
N SER A 53 17.94 0.48 2.91
CA SER A 53 18.59 -0.72 2.39
C SER A 53 17.79 -1.97 2.76
N VAL A 54 17.80 -2.97 1.87
CA VAL A 54 17.26 -4.30 2.13
C VAL A 54 18.42 -5.22 2.46
N ASP A 55 18.32 -5.97 3.56
CA ASP A 55 19.36 -6.91 3.98
C ASP A 55 19.20 -8.30 3.33
N ASP A 56 20.22 -9.14 3.48
CA ASP A 56 20.24 -10.48 2.90
C ASP A 56 19.19 -11.40 3.53
N GLU A 57 18.86 -11.22 4.81
CA GLU A 57 17.84 -12.03 5.50
C GLU A 57 16.44 -11.78 4.92
N GLN A 58 16.12 -10.53 4.63
CA GLN A 58 14.89 -10.12 3.95
C GLN A 58 14.81 -10.69 2.53
N ILE A 59 15.93 -10.73 1.80
CA ILE A 59 16.01 -11.37 0.49
C ILE A 59 15.77 -12.87 0.61
N VAL A 60 16.40 -13.54 1.57
CA VAL A 60 16.23 -14.98 1.83
C VAL A 60 14.77 -15.30 2.16
N ALA A 61 14.11 -14.52 3.01
CA ALA A 61 12.70 -14.71 3.33
C ALA A 61 11.80 -14.64 2.08
N CYS A 62 12.05 -13.67 1.19
CA CYS A 62 11.34 -13.58 -0.09
C CYS A 62 11.64 -14.78 -1.01
N ARG A 63 12.88 -15.29 -1.03
CA ARG A 63 13.26 -16.48 -1.80
C ARG A 63 12.54 -17.74 -1.30
N ASP A 64 12.34 -17.89 -0.01
CA ASP A 64 11.64 -19.05 0.56
C ASP A 64 10.17 -19.09 0.12
N VAL A 65 9.52 -17.92 0.05
CA VAL A 65 8.17 -17.81 -0.53
C VAL A 65 8.19 -18.16 -2.02
N CYS A 66 9.18 -17.68 -2.78
CA CYS A 66 9.35 -18.05 -4.18
C CYS A 66 9.50 -19.56 -4.33
N ARG A 67 10.36 -20.21 -3.54
CA ARG A 67 10.59 -21.66 -3.60
C ARG A 67 9.30 -22.46 -3.38
N ARG A 68 8.40 -21.96 -2.54
CA ARG A 68 7.12 -22.62 -2.24
C ARG A 68 6.05 -22.39 -3.31
N PHE A 69 5.91 -21.17 -3.81
CA PHE A 69 4.75 -20.79 -4.62
C PHE A 69 5.08 -20.47 -6.09
N VAL A 70 6.31 -20.05 -6.38
CA VAL A 70 6.76 -19.67 -7.72
C VAL A 70 8.22 -20.12 -7.93
N PRO A 71 8.49 -21.44 -8.02
CA PRO A 71 9.85 -21.99 -7.92
C PRO A 71 10.84 -21.44 -8.95
N ASP A 72 10.37 -21.07 -10.14
CA ASP A 72 11.17 -20.46 -11.22
C ASP A 72 11.80 -19.10 -10.84
N LEU A 73 11.41 -18.50 -9.70
CA LEU A 73 12.00 -17.29 -9.13
C LEU A 73 13.00 -17.56 -7.99
N ALA A 74 13.00 -18.77 -7.41
CA ALA A 74 13.65 -19.07 -6.13
C ALA A 74 15.16 -18.82 -6.15
N ASP A 75 15.80 -19.17 -7.26
CA ASP A 75 17.24 -18.99 -7.50
C ASP A 75 17.51 -17.89 -8.55
N GLY A 76 16.49 -17.08 -8.84
CA GLY A 76 16.58 -15.95 -9.74
C GLY A 76 17.44 -14.81 -9.18
N GLU A 77 18.07 -14.04 -10.06
CA GLU A 77 18.82 -12.84 -9.68
C GLU A 77 17.91 -11.79 -9.01
N VAL A 78 18.42 -11.09 -8.00
CA VAL A 78 17.76 -9.91 -7.42
C VAL A 78 18.09 -8.70 -8.29
N VAL A 79 17.19 -8.39 -9.24
CA VAL A 79 17.39 -7.28 -10.19
C VAL A 79 17.29 -5.90 -9.56
N HIS A 80 16.56 -5.77 -8.45
CA HIS A 80 16.34 -4.51 -7.75
C HIS A 80 15.78 -4.78 -6.34
N THR A 81 16.16 -3.93 -5.38
CA THR A 81 15.58 -3.86 -4.04
C THR A 81 15.19 -2.43 -3.71
N LYS A 82 14.16 -2.26 -2.89
CA LYS A 82 13.70 -0.94 -2.43
C LYS A 82 12.92 -1.07 -1.13
N VAL A 83 13.22 -0.18 -0.19
CA VAL A 83 12.39 0.06 1.00
C VAL A 83 11.37 1.15 0.70
N CYS A 84 10.12 0.93 1.10
CA CYS A 84 9.03 1.88 1.00
C CYS A 84 8.63 2.36 2.40
N LEU A 85 8.02 3.54 2.49
CA LEU A 85 7.45 4.07 3.72
C LEU A 85 5.94 4.12 3.61
N TYR A 86 5.26 3.87 4.71
CA TYR A 86 3.84 4.13 4.87
C TYR A 86 3.64 5.14 5.99
N ASP A 87 2.76 6.10 5.72
CA ASP A 87 2.25 7.03 6.71
C ASP A 87 0.90 6.51 7.20
N MET A 88 0.84 6.13 8.47
CA MET A 88 -0.27 5.35 9.05
C MET A 88 -1.15 6.22 9.94
N THR A 89 -2.46 6.12 9.79
CA THR A 89 -3.43 6.65 10.76
C THR A 89 -3.88 5.55 11.72
N GLU A 90 -4.39 5.92 12.89
CA GLU A 90 -4.85 4.96 13.91
C GLU A 90 -5.94 4.01 13.39
N ASN A 91 -6.84 4.51 12.53
CA ASN A 91 -7.92 3.71 11.94
C ASN A 91 -7.60 3.18 10.54
N SER A 92 -6.39 3.40 10.03
CA SER A 92 -5.97 3.05 8.67
C SER A 92 -6.78 3.70 7.54
N ASP A 93 -7.56 4.75 7.82
CA ASP A 93 -8.23 5.58 6.81
C ASP A 93 -7.33 6.74 6.36
N PHE A 94 -7.72 7.39 5.26
CA PHE A 94 -7.07 8.63 4.80
C PHE A 94 -7.50 9.81 5.66
N VAL A 95 -6.66 10.86 5.70
CA VAL A 95 -7.11 12.18 6.12
C VAL A 95 -7.14 13.09 4.91
N LEU A 96 -8.28 13.74 4.66
CA LEU A 96 -8.50 14.72 3.58
C LEU A 96 -9.30 15.88 4.16
N ASP A 97 -8.69 17.05 4.32
CA ASP A 97 -9.33 18.15 5.04
C ASP A 97 -8.70 19.52 4.75
N ARG A 98 -9.24 20.55 5.38
CA ARG A 98 -8.66 21.90 5.49
C ARG A 98 -8.07 22.13 6.87
N ASP A 99 -7.11 23.03 6.92
CA ASP A 99 -6.66 23.58 8.19
C ASP A 99 -7.77 24.46 8.81
N PRO A 100 -8.14 24.24 10.08
CA PRO A 100 -9.21 25.01 10.72
C PRO A 100 -8.86 26.47 10.96
N ASP A 101 -7.58 26.79 11.13
CA ASP A 101 -7.08 28.15 11.36
C ASP A 101 -6.67 28.82 10.03
N HIS A 102 -6.37 28.03 9.00
CA HIS A 102 -5.97 28.46 7.67
C HIS A 102 -6.79 27.79 6.55
N PRO A 103 -8.04 28.23 6.28
CA PRO A 103 -8.96 27.57 5.33
C PRO A 103 -8.45 27.47 3.88
N GLU A 104 -7.42 28.23 3.51
CA GLU A 104 -6.69 28.17 2.24
C GLU A 104 -5.73 26.97 2.13
N VAL A 105 -5.40 26.33 3.25
CA VAL A 105 -4.53 25.15 3.31
C VAL A 105 -5.40 23.89 3.27
N VAL A 106 -5.27 23.13 2.18
CA VAL A 106 -5.88 21.81 2.00
C VAL A 106 -4.78 20.75 2.10
N TYR A 107 -5.03 19.68 2.84
CA TYR A 107 -4.07 18.60 3.01
C TYR A 107 -4.70 17.22 2.81
N GLY A 108 -3.85 16.28 2.42
CA GLY A 108 -4.15 14.86 2.37
C GLY A 108 -2.95 14.05 2.86
N TYR A 109 -3.13 13.21 3.87
CA TYR A 109 -2.06 12.40 4.47
C TYR A 109 -2.60 11.09 5.04
N GLY A 110 -1.72 10.28 5.66
CA GLY A 110 -2.15 9.11 6.40
C GLY A 110 -2.68 7.98 5.52
N PHE A 111 -2.13 7.85 4.30
CA PHE A 111 -2.67 6.95 3.28
C PHE A 111 -2.55 5.44 3.60
N SER A 112 -1.96 5.10 4.74
CA SER A 112 -2.01 3.81 5.43
C SER A 112 -1.66 2.61 4.55
N GLY A 113 -0.71 2.81 3.61
CA GLY A 113 -0.21 1.78 2.71
C GLY A 113 -1.17 1.37 1.59
N HIS A 114 -2.34 2.01 1.44
CA HIS A 114 -3.33 1.63 0.43
C HIS A 114 -3.88 2.78 -0.43
N GLY A 115 -3.45 4.02 -0.19
CA GLY A 115 -3.91 5.19 -0.94
C GLY A 115 -3.56 5.20 -2.44
N PHE A 116 -2.53 4.47 -2.89
CA PHE A 116 -2.10 4.50 -4.30
C PHE A 116 -3.24 4.14 -5.29
N LYS A 117 -4.06 3.14 -4.96
CA LYS A 117 -5.19 2.72 -5.83
C LYS A 117 -6.28 3.80 -5.93
N PHE A 118 -6.32 4.73 -4.98
CA PHE A 118 -7.28 5.82 -4.90
C PHE A 118 -6.68 7.17 -5.33
N ALA A 119 -5.40 7.22 -5.72
CA ALA A 119 -4.71 8.47 -6.02
C ALA A 119 -5.46 9.36 -7.04
N PRO A 120 -6.06 8.85 -8.13
CA PRO A 120 -6.86 9.69 -9.02
C PRO A 120 -8.10 10.30 -8.36
N LEU A 121 -8.79 9.55 -7.49
CA LEU A 121 -9.95 10.04 -6.74
C LEU A 121 -9.51 11.07 -5.69
N ILE A 122 -8.50 10.75 -4.89
CA ILE A 122 -7.95 11.64 -3.86
C ILE A 122 -7.50 12.97 -4.47
N GLY A 123 -6.73 12.92 -5.57
CA GLY A 123 -6.29 14.12 -6.26
C GLY A 123 -7.44 15.00 -6.75
N ARG A 124 -8.53 14.38 -7.24
CA ARG A 124 -9.75 15.10 -7.60
C ARG A 124 -10.43 15.73 -6.40
N LEU A 125 -10.62 15.00 -5.31
CA LEU A 125 -11.29 15.51 -4.10
C LEU A 125 -10.51 16.69 -3.49
N LEU A 126 -9.18 16.56 -3.38
CA LEU A 126 -8.32 17.65 -2.93
C LEU A 126 -8.41 18.87 -3.86
N SER A 127 -8.50 18.66 -5.18
CA SER A 127 -8.67 19.76 -6.14
C SER A 127 -10.03 20.46 -6.02
N GLU A 128 -11.10 19.70 -5.72
CA GLU A 128 -12.43 20.26 -5.48
C GLU A 128 -12.43 21.09 -4.19
N LEU A 129 -11.77 20.59 -3.13
CA LEU A 129 -11.56 21.36 -1.89
C LEU A 129 -10.77 22.64 -2.14
N VAL A 130 -9.67 22.62 -2.89
CA VAL A 130 -8.87 23.82 -3.19
C VAL A 130 -9.67 24.87 -3.98
N LEU A 131 -10.61 24.43 -4.81
CA LEU A 131 -11.45 25.31 -5.64
C LEU A 131 -12.76 25.74 -4.95
N ASP A 132 -12.90 25.53 -3.64
CA ASP A 132 -14.13 25.79 -2.88
C ASP A 132 -15.38 25.12 -3.46
N LYS A 133 -15.21 23.93 -4.05
CA LYS A 133 -16.31 23.11 -4.56
C LYS A 133 -16.68 22.04 -3.55
N GLU A 134 -17.96 21.71 -3.51
CA GLU A 134 -18.42 20.51 -2.80
C GLU A 134 -17.77 19.27 -3.43
N PRO A 135 -17.08 18.42 -2.66
CA PRO A 135 -16.47 17.20 -3.19
C PRO A 135 -17.53 16.27 -3.78
N ASN A 136 -17.23 15.68 -4.93
CA ASN A 136 -18.17 14.80 -5.63
C ASN A 136 -18.37 13.43 -4.93
N PHE A 137 -17.61 13.17 -3.87
CA PHE A 137 -17.72 12.00 -3.01
C PHE A 137 -17.67 12.48 -1.54
N PRO A 138 -18.51 11.94 -0.64
CA PRO A 138 -18.50 12.34 0.76
C PRO A 138 -17.16 12.02 1.44
N ILE A 139 -16.57 13.01 2.11
CA ILE A 139 -15.25 12.89 2.75
C ILE A 139 -15.29 13.04 4.27
N GLU A 140 -16.47 13.13 4.90
CA GLU A 140 -16.59 13.42 6.33
C GLU A 140 -15.85 12.39 7.21
N ASN A 141 -15.83 11.12 6.78
CA ASN A 141 -15.10 10.04 7.45
C ASN A 141 -13.57 10.21 7.40
N PHE A 142 -13.06 11.05 6.51
CA PHE A 142 -11.65 11.35 6.35
C PHE A 142 -11.25 12.70 6.98
N SER A 143 -12.14 13.31 7.78
CA SER A 143 -11.84 14.54 8.51
C SER A 143 -10.68 14.35 9.51
N ALA A 144 -9.81 15.34 9.63
CA ALA A 144 -8.79 15.40 10.68
C ALA A 144 -9.40 15.48 12.08
N ASP A 145 -10.53 16.17 12.22
CA ASP A 145 -11.34 16.21 13.44
C ASP A 145 -12.21 14.93 13.54
N PRO A 146 -11.96 14.04 14.54
CA PRO A 146 -12.73 12.83 14.73
C PRO A 146 -14.22 13.05 14.99
N SER A 147 -14.61 14.20 15.54
CA SER A 147 -16.02 14.52 15.85
C SER A 147 -16.87 14.73 14.60
N ARG A 148 -16.24 15.08 13.46
CA ARG A 148 -16.89 15.24 12.15
C ARG A 148 -17.01 13.93 11.38
N ARG A 149 -16.30 12.87 11.81
CA ARG A 149 -16.38 11.55 11.18
C ARG A 149 -17.73 10.93 11.51
N ARG A 150 -18.34 10.22 10.56
CA ARG A 150 -19.58 9.49 10.86
C ARG A 150 -19.25 8.42 11.91
N PRO A 151 -20.13 8.18 12.90
CA PRO A 151 -19.94 7.10 13.84
C PRO A 151 -19.76 5.79 13.08
N THR A 152 -18.63 5.11 13.28
CA THR A 152 -18.47 3.74 12.81
C THR A 152 -19.57 2.92 13.45
N THR A 153 -20.53 2.44 12.66
CA THR A 153 -21.57 1.56 13.19
C THR A 153 -20.89 0.27 13.63
N VAL A 154 -20.82 0.04 14.95
CA VAL A 154 -20.32 -1.23 15.48
C VAL A 154 -21.44 -2.26 15.34
N GLY A 155 -21.58 -2.86 14.17
CA GLY A 155 -22.50 -3.98 13.92
C GLY A 155 -22.05 -4.77 12.69
N ALA A 156 -22.13 -6.10 12.61
CA ALA A 156 -22.71 -7.11 13.47
C ALA A 156 -21.67 -8.18 13.86
N HIS A 157 -21.90 -8.88 14.97
CA HIS A 157 -21.08 -10.02 15.40
C HIS A 157 -21.59 -11.33 14.77
N LEU A 158 -20.69 -12.17 14.27
CA LEU A 158 -20.99 -13.56 13.95
C LEU A 158 -21.15 -14.37 15.24
N GLY A 159 -22.19 -15.20 15.31
CA GLY A 159 -22.28 -16.23 16.36
C GLY A 159 -21.15 -17.25 16.23
N LYS A 160 -20.78 -17.92 17.33
CA LYS A 160 -19.78 -19.00 17.31
C LYS A 160 -20.27 -20.10 16.33
N GLY A 161 -19.63 -20.19 15.17
CA GLY A 161 -19.78 -21.34 14.28
C GLY A 161 -19.28 -22.60 14.99
N LYS A 162 -19.99 -23.71 14.78
CA LYS A 162 -19.54 -25.04 15.23
C LYS A 162 -18.35 -25.51 14.40
#